data_AF-E6KTG4-F1
#
_entry.id   AF-E6KTG4-F1
#
_cell.length_a   1.000
_cell.length_b   1.000
_cell.length_c   1.000
_cell.angle_alpha   90.00
_cell.angle_beta   90.00
_cell.angle_gamma   90.00
#
_symmetry.space_group_name_H-M   'P 1'
#
loop_
_entity.id
_entity.type
_entity.pdbx_description
1 polymer ?
#
loop_
_entity_poly.entity_id
_entity_poly.type
_entity_poly.pdbx_seq_one_letter_code
_entity_poly.pdbx_strand_id
1 'polypeptide(L)'
;MTLLQHRNFSARLRSGLFAFFFAPMSLVFLGSSMVDVQALAAVGQPLASVEGLIGMALASLLLALIALNCEESSAGMVVTFAWSIAVGVAQLAGVARIPLLMRSSVGSSDMAAGVAWCLYPVCLSLMLGACALTIKSVRVRVGKETRMPLARVHRHAFGTTVAIPAAIAAGFLMIVAAPSDSTNVAAMGLEGVLATYTTPPWFALAAALALALVAVSARWSITGAQVAAWIVLVLPAYVVLPVWASLTGNVIVPGTSIITRIALASPPLAALGMATGCASLGVFWARLRAAKIRDSAAESTANEGPAGN
;
A
#
# COMPACT_ATOMS: atom_id res chain seq x y z
N MET A 1 -1.54 24.75 29.95
CA MET A 1 -1.21 24.21 28.61
C MET A 1 -0.47 25.28 27.83
N THR A 2 0.71 24.98 27.30
CA THR A 2 1.49 25.94 26.50
C THR A 2 0.96 25.99 25.05
N LEU A 3 1.06 27.12 24.34
CA LEU A 3 0.55 27.30 22.97
C LEU A 3 1.00 26.20 21.99
N LEU A 4 2.19 25.63 22.20
CA LEU A 4 2.73 24.49 21.43
C LEU A 4 1.94 23.19 21.65
N GLN A 5 1.43 22.93 22.85
CA GLN A 5 0.58 21.78 23.14
C GLN A 5 -0.76 21.89 22.42
N HIS A 6 -1.36 23.09 22.39
CA HIS A 6 -2.62 23.35 21.68
C HIS A 6 -2.47 23.15 20.16
N ARG A 7 -1.39 23.69 19.56
CA ARG A 7 -1.11 23.51 18.13
C ARG A 7 -0.90 22.04 17.74
N ASN A 8 -0.14 21.30 18.54
CA ASN A 8 0.10 19.87 18.31
C ASN A 8 -1.17 19.02 18.47
N PHE A 9 -2.02 19.37 19.43
CA PHE A 9 -3.32 18.71 19.63
C PHE A 9 -4.27 18.97 18.46
N SER A 10 -4.40 20.24 18.03
CA SER A 10 -5.20 20.62 16.87
C SER A 10 -4.75 19.92 15.58
N ALA A 11 -3.43 19.82 15.35
CA ALA A 11 -2.88 19.12 14.20
C ALA A 11 -3.16 17.61 14.22
N ARG A 12 -3.09 16.98 15.41
CA ARG A 12 -3.47 15.57 15.61
C ARG A 12 -4.95 15.35 15.34
N LEU A 13 -5.80 16.22 15.87
CA LEU A 13 -7.25 16.13 15.69
C LEU A 13 -7.64 16.28 14.21
N ARG A 14 -7.11 17.30 13.52
CA ARG A 14 -7.39 17.54 12.10
C ARG A 14 -6.97 16.37 11.22
N SER A 15 -5.74 15.90 11.39
CA SER A 15 -5.19 14.76 10.62
C SER A 15 -5.95 13.47 10.91
N GLY A 16 -6.27 13.22 12.19
CA GLY A 16 -7.04 12.05 12.62
C GLY A 16 -8.48 12.06 12.12
N LEU A 17 -9.19 13.19 12.22
CA LEU A 17 -10.56 13.34 11.72
C LEU A 17 -10.63 13.16 10.20
N PHE A 18 -9.70 13.76 9.46
CA PHE A 18 -9.65 13.57 8.01
C PHE A 18 -9.46 12.09 7.66
N ALA A 19 -8.49 11.41 8.26
CA ALA A 19 -8.29 9.99 8.04
C ALA A 19 -9.49 9.14 8.50
N PHE A 20 -10.19 9.54 9.55
CA PHE A 20 -11.34 8.80 10.06
C PHE A 20 -12.48 8.69 9.03
N PHE A 21 -12.72 9.73 8.23
CA PHE A 21 -13.73 9.70 7.17
C PHE A 21 -13.20 9.10 5.86
N PHE A 22 -12.00 9.48 5.43
CA PHE A 22 -11.50 9.10 4.10
C PHE A 22 -10.79 7.75 4.04
N ALA A 23 -10.21 7.27 5.15
CA ALA A 23 -9.55 5.95 5.18
C ALA A 23 -10.52 4.78 4.91
N PRO A 24 -11.70 4.68 5.56
CA PRO A 24 -12.59 3.57 5.26
C PRO A 24 -13.02 3.58 3.79
N MET A 25 -13.32 4.76 3.22
CA MET A 25 -13.65 4.88 1.80
C MET A 25 -12.51 4.41 0.90
N SER A 26 -11.27 4.86 1.14
CA SER A 26 -10.12 4.47 0.31
C SER A 26 -9.81 2.98 0.42
N LEU A 27 -9.88 2.41 1.62
CA LEU A 27 -9.58 0.99 1.86
C LEU A 27 -10.64 0.06 1.25
N VAL A 28 -11.92 0.42 1.38
CA VAL A 28 -13.01 -0.33 0.76
C VAL A 28 -12.90 -0.24 -0.76
N PHE A 29 -12.75 0.96 -1.32
CA PHE A 29 -12.60 1.15 -2.76
C PHE A 29 -11.41 0.38 -3.33
N LEU A 30 -10.25 0.45 -2.66
CA LEU A 30 -9.05 -0.22 -3.16
C LEU A 30 -9.25 -1.75 -3.22
N GLY A 31 -9.81 -2.35 -2.17
CA GLY A 31 -10.06 -3.78 -2.12
C GLY A 31 -11.18 -4.22 -3.07
N SER A 32 -12.28 -3.47 -3.16
CA SER A 32 -13.38 -3.82 -4.08
C SER A 32 -12.97 -3.71 -5.54
N SER A 33 -12.26 -2.66 -5.91
CA SER A 33 -11.81 -2.47 -7.29
C SER A 33 -10.74 -3.49 -7.68
N MET A 34 -9.86 -3.89 -6.74
CA MET A 34 -8.94 -5.00 -6.95
C MET A 34 -9.68 -6.31 -7.24
N VAL A 35 -10.68 -6.66 -6.43
CA VAL A 35 -11.47 -7.89 -6.63
C VAL A 35 -12.26 -7.85 -7.93
N ASP A 36 -12.81 -6.71 -8.34
CA ASP A 36 -13.50 -6.58 -9.63
C ASP A 36 -12.55 -6.93 -10.80
N VAL A 37 -11.31 -6.39 -10.81
CA VAL A 37 -10.32 -6.77 -11.83
C VAL A 37 -9.98 -8.25 -11.76
N GLN A 38 -9.84 -8.83 -10.56
CA GLN A 38 -9.59 -10.27 -10.40
C GLN A 38 -10.74 -11.12 -10.93
N ALA A 39 -11.99 -10.80 -10.59
CA ALA A 39 -13.17 -11.54 -10.99
C ALA A 39 -13.33 -11.53 -12.52
N LEU A 40 -13.16 -10.36 -13.14
CA LEU A 40 -13.21 -10.22 -14.60
C LEU A 40 -12.07 -10.97 -15.27
N ALA A 41 -10.84 -10.87 -14.74
CA ALA A 41 -9.70 -11.62 -15.27
C ALA A 41 -9.94 -13.13 -15.18
N ALA A 42 -10.49 -13.61 -14.07
CA ALA A 42 -10.70 -15.04 -13.82
C ALA A 42 -11.80 -15.67 -14.70
N VAL A 43 -12.77 -14.89 -15.19
CA VAL A 43 -13.79 -15.33 -16.17
C VAL A 43 -13.29 -15.22 -17.61
N GLY A 44 -12.03 -14.83 -17.80
CA GLY A 44 -11.43 -14.73 -19.11
C GLY A 44 -11.73 -13.40 -19.82
N GLN A 45 -11.90 -12.31 -19.07
CA GLN A 45 -11.82 -10.98 -19.65
C GLN A 45 -10.39 -10.44 -19.57
N PRO A 46 -9.97 -9.56 -20.50
CA PRO A 46 -8.68 -8.90 -20.38
C PRO A 46 -8.59 -8.12 -19.07
N LEU A 47 -7.41 -8.14 -18.46
CA LEU A 47 -7.06 -7.48 -17.19
C LEU A 47 -7.30 -5.96 -17.15
N ALA A 48 -7.60 -5.35 -18.31
CA ALA A 48 -7.90 -3.94 -18.46
C ALA A 48 -9.37 -3.60 -18.13
N SER A 49 -9.90 -4.09 -17.00
CA SER A 49 -11.17 -3.59 -16.49
C SER A 49 -11.02 -2.11 -16.13
N VAL A 50 -11.65 -1.25 -16.93
CA VAL A 50 -11.56 0.22 -16.79
C VAL A 50 -12.08 0.65 -15.41
N GLU A 51 -13.16 0.05 -14.92
CA GLU A 51 -13.79 0.40 -13.65
C GLU A 51 -12.91 0.02 -12.46
N GLY A 52 -12.41 -1.21 -12.43
CA GLY A 52 -11.49 -1.67 -11.38
C GLY A 52 -10.15 -0.93 -11.39
N LEU A 53 -9.59 -0.63 -12.56
CA LEU A 53 -8.35 0.17 -12.65
C LEU A 53 -8.57 1.60 -12.13
N ILE A 54 -9.61 2.30 -12.62
CA ILE A 54 -9.94 3.66 -12.17
C ILE A 54 -10.22 3.68 -10.67
N GLY A 55 -10.97 2.70 -10.15
CA GLY A 55 -11.27 2.60 -8.73
C GLY A 55 -10.01 2.43 -7.86
N MET A 56 -9.04 1.62 -8.30
CA MET A 56 -7.74 1.51 -7.63
C MET A 56 -6.95 2.83 -7.67
N ALA A 57 -6.97 3.53 -8.81
CA ALA A 57 -6.31 4.84 -8.93
C ALA A 57 -6.95 5.91 -8.02
N LEU A 58 -8.27 6.00 -7.97
CA LEU A 58 -8.99 6.94 -7.10
C LEU A 58 -8.76 6.62 -5.61
N ALA A 59 -8.81 5.34 -5.24
CA ALA A 59 -8.54 4.90 -3.88
C ALA A 59 -7.09 5.21 -3.45
N SER A 60 -6.13 4.99 -4.33
CA SER A 60 -4.72 5.32 -4.06
C SER A 60 -4.47 6.82 -3.96
N LEU A 61 -5.21 7.64 -4.72
CA LEU A 61 -5.17 9.10 -4.61
C LEU A 61 -5.73 9.57 -3.26
N LEU A 62 -6.85 9.01 -2.80
CA LEU A 62 -7.39 9.27 -1.45
C LEU A 62 -6.37 8.87 -0.37
N LEU A 63 -5.71 7.72 -0.53
CA LEU A 63 -4.68 7.28 0.40
C LEU A 63 -3.47 8.22 0.40
N ALA A 64 -3.07 8.73 -0.77
CA ALA A 64 -2.04 9.75 -0.89
C ALA A 64 -2.44 11.02 -0.16
N LEU A 65 -3.66 11.53 -0.34
CA LEU A 65 -4.17 12.71 0.39
C LEU A 65 -4.15 12.52 1.90
N ILE A 66 -4.52 11.33 2.39
CA ILE A 66 -4.42 10.98 3.82
C ILE A 66 -2.96 11.02 4.27
N ALA A 67 -2.04 10.45 3.49
CA ALA A 67 -0.61 10.45 3.80
C ALA A 67 0.00 11.87 3.78
N LEU A 68 -0.43 12.73 2.85
CA LEU A 68 -0.05 14.16 2.80
C LEU A 68 -0.54 14.90 4.04
N ASN A 69 -1.79 14.66 4.46
CA ASN A 69 -2.37 15.22 5.68
C ASN A 69 -1.70 14.72 6.97
N CYS A 70 -0.78 13.75 6.87
CA CYS A 70 0.06 13.31 7.98
C CYS A 70 1.37 14.12 8.11
N GLU A 71 1.54 15.22 7.37
CA GLU A 71 2.70 16.11 7.50
C GLU A 71 2.84 16.66 8.93
N GLU A 72 1.71 17.00 9.58
CA GLU A 72 1.76 17.59 10.91
C GLU A 72 1.69 16.58 12.05
N SER A 73 1.07 15.45 11.81
CA SER A 73 0.81 14.43 12.82
C SER A 73 0.84 13.04 12.19
N SER A 74 1.35 12.04 12.92
CA SER A 74 1.22 10.64 12.53
C SER A 74 -0.19 10.06 12.76
N ALA A 75 -1.09 10.83 13.37
CA ALA A 75 -2.43 10.38 13.75
C ALA A 75 -3.23 9.86 12.56
N GLY A 76 -3.17 10.54 11.41
CA GLY A 76 -3.89 10.09 10.21
C GLY A 76 -3.48 8.68 9.79
N MET A 77 -2.18 8.38 9.65
CA MET A 77 -1.72 7.03 9.27
C MET A 77 -2.02 5.97 10.32
N VAL A 78 -2.03 6.32 11.62
CA VAL A 78 -2.42 5.38 12.68
C VAL A 78 -3.92 5.06 12.60
N VAL A 79 -4.75 6.06 12.32
CA VAL A 79 -6.19 5.89 12.10
C VAL A 79 -6.43 5.05 10.84
N THR A 80 -5.71 5.30 9.75
CA THR A 80 -5.78 4.48 8.52
C THR A 80 -5.38 3.02 8.80
N PHE A 81 -4.34 2.79 9.59
CA PHE A 81 -3.95 1.44 10.02
C PHE A 81 -5.06 0.77 10.84
N ALA A 82 -5.65 1.47 11.82
CA ALA A 82 -6.77 0.92 12.60
C ALA A 82 -7.97 0.57 11.71
N TRP A 83 -8.32 1.45 10.77
CA TRP A 83 -9.36 1.20 9.78
C TRP A 83 -9.04 0.03 8.85
N SER A 84 -7.77 -0.17 8.47
CA SER A 84 -7.39 -1.30 7.61
C SER A 84 -7.67 -2.66 8.23
N ILE A 85 -7.62 -2.77 9.56
CA ILE A 85 -7.99 -3.99 10.28
C ILE A 85 -9.51 -4.17 10.22
N ALA A 86 -10.28 -3.13 10.57
CA ALA A 86 -11.74 -3.20 10.60
C ALA A 86 -12.34 -3.45 9.19
N VAL A 87 -11.90 -2.69 8.18
CA VAL A 87 -12.27 -2.87 6.78
C VAL A 87 -11.80 -4.22 6.27
N GLY A 88 -10.61 -4.67 6.66
CA GLY A 88 -10.07 -5.96 6.31
C GLY A 88 -10.95 -7.13 6.76
N VAL A 89 -11.41 -7.09 8.02
CA VAL A 89 -12.38 -8.07 8.54
C VAL A 89 -13.70 -7.99 7.77
N ALA A 90 -14.18 -6.79 7.47
CA ALA A 90 -15.41 -6.61 6.69
C ALA A 90 -15.28 -7.09 5.23
N GLN A 91 -14.10 -7.00 4.62
CA GLN A 91 -13.80 -7.53 3.28
C GLN A 91 -13.74 -9.05 3.29
N LEU A 92 -13.11 -9.66 4.31
CA LEU A 92 -13.12 -11.13 4.49
C LEU A 92 -14.53 -11.68 4.76
N ALA A 93 -15.37 -10.92 5.46
CA ALA A 93 -16.78 -11.27 5.66
C ALA A 93 -17.65 -11.02 4.41
N GLY A 94 -17.09 -10.44 3.33
CA GLY A 94 -17.83 -10.11 2.11
C GLY A 94 -18.84 -8.97 2.28
N VAL A 95 -18.77 -8.18 3.35
CA VAL A 95 -19.73 -7.10 3.65
C VAL A 95 -19.28 -5.76 3.06
N ALA A 96 -17.97 -5.50 3.02
CA ALA A 96 -17.40 -4.27 2.50
C ALA A 96 -17.29 -4.28 0.96
N ARG A 97 -18.43 -4.09 0.28
CA ARG A 97 -18.55 -3.98 -1.19
C ARG A 97 -19.15 -2.63 -1.58
N ILE A 98 -18.68 -2.04 -2.68
CA ILE A 98 -19.29 -0.82 -3.25
C ILE A 98 -19.81 -1.14 -4.65
N PRO A 99 -21.12 -1.46 -4.77
CA PRO A 99 -21.72 -1.89 -6.05
C PRO A 99 -21.71 -0.82 -7.15
N LEU A 100 -21.53 0.46 -6.80
CA LEU A 100 -21.64 1.59 -7.72
C LEU A 100 -20.50 1.72 -8.76
N LEU A 101 -19.41 0.97 -8.60
CA LEU A 101 -18.22 1.01 -9.48
C LEU A 101 -17.74 -0.40 -9.89
N MET A 102 -18.60 -1.42 -9.78
CA MET A 102 -18.26 -2.80 -10.09
C MET A 102 -19.11 -3.27 -11.28
N ARG A 103 -18.48 -3.50 -12.43
CA ARG A 103 -19.14 -4.00 -13.63
C ARG A 103 -19.57 -5.45 -13.47
N SER A 104 -18.79 -6.21 -12.71
CA SER A 104 -19.11 -7.59 -12.38
C SER A 104 -20.01 -7.64 -11.14
N SER A 105 -21.01 -8.54 -11.15
CA SER A 105 -21.86 -8.82 -10.00
C SER A 105 -21.07 -9.63 -8.95
N VAL A 106 -20.02 -9.04 -8.38
CA VAL A 106 -19.16 -9.68 -7.38
C VAL A 106 -19.99 -10.02 -6.14
N GLY A 107 -20.17 -11.32 -5.92
CA GLY A 107 -20.85 -11.87 -4.76
C GLY A 107 -20.08 -11.63 -3.46
N SER A 108 -20.69 -11.98 -2.33
CA SER A 108 -20.03 -11.88 -1.01
C SER A 108 -18.84 -12.83 -0.96
N SER A 109 -19.07 -14.02 -1.51
CA SER A 109 -18.08 -15.08 -1.55
C SER A 109 -16.95 -14.77 -2.52
N ASP A 110 -17.22 -14.10 -3.64
CA ASP A 110 -16.17 -13.64 -4.56
C ASP A 110 -15.25 -12.61 -3.89
N MET A 111 -15.81 -11.65 -3.14
CA MET A 111 -15.03 -10.69 -2.36
C MET A 111 -14.17 -11.40 -1.32
N ALA A 112 -14.76 -12.30 -0.54
CA ALA A 112 -14.02 -13.06 0.46
C ALA A 112 -12.90 -13.88 -0.20
N ALA A 113 -13.19 -14.54 -1.32
CA ALA A 113 -12.24 -15.38 -2.03
C ALA A 113 -11.06 -14.59 -2.58
N GLY A 114 -11.32 -13.50 -3.32
CA GLY A 114 -10.28 -12.66 -3.94
C GLY A 114 -9.32 -12.04 -2.93
N VAL A 115 -9.83 -11.72 -1.73
CA VAL A 115 -9.07 -11.12 -0.63
C VAL A 115 -8.35 -12.19 0.22
N ALA A 116 -8.96 -13.36 0.41
CA ALA A 116 -8.44 -14.41 1.29
C ALA A 116 -7.17 -15.07 0.76
N TRP A 117 -7.13 -15.43 -0.53
CA TRP A 117 -6.00 -16.22 -1.05
C TRP A 117 -4.66 -15.47 -1.01
N CYS A 118 -4.71 -14.15 -1.22
CA CYS A 118 -3.54 -13.29 -1.19
C CYS A 118 -3.28 -12.67 0.19
N LEU A 119 -4.09 -13.02 1.21
CA LEU A 119 -4.10 -12.36 2.53
C LEU A 119 -4.04 -10.83 2.41
N TYR A 120 -4.78 -10.26 1.46
CA TYR A 120 -4.73 -8.83 1.15
C TYR A 120 -4.87 -7.92 2.37
N PRO A 121 -5.81 -8.16 3.31
CA PRO A 121 -6.00 -7.28 4.46
C PRO A 121 -4.82 -7.32 5.42
N VAL A 122 -4.18 -8.49 5.55
CA VAL A 122 -2.98 -8.66 6.38
C VAL A 122 -1.81 -7.91 5.74
N CYS A 123 -1.61 -8.08 4.42
CA CYS A 123 -0.58 -7.36 3.68
C CYS A 123 -0.72 -5.84 3.81
N LEU A 124 -1.94 -5.34 3.58
CA LEU A 124 -2.25 -3.92 3.65
C LEU A 124 -2.09 -3.37 5.07
N SER A 125 -2.61 -4.07 6.08
CA SER A 125 -2.50 -3.65 7.49
C SER A 125 -1.05 -3.63 7.97
N LEU A 126 -0.27 -4.67 7.65
CA LEU A 126 1.13 -4.75 8.06
C LEU A 126 1.95 -3.62 7.42
N MET A 127 1.75 -3.36 6.12
CA MET A 127 2.39 -2.24 5.43
C MET A 127 1.95 -0.88 6.00
N LEU A 128 0.66 -0.68 6.30
CA LEU A 128 0.16 0.59 6.86
C LEU A 128 0.69 0.83 8.27
N GLY A 129 0.76 -0.23 9.08
CA GLY A 129 1.39 -0.22 10.39
C GLY A 129 2.87 0.16 10.31
N ALA A 130 3.60 -0.42 9.35
CA ALA A 130 5.00 -0.06 9.10
C ALA A 130 5.16 1.42 8.69
N CYS A 131 4.29 1.94 7.81
CA CYS A 131 4.24 3.37 7.48
C CYS A 131 3.97 4.25 8.72
N ALA A 132 2.99 3.90 9.55
CA ALA A 132 2.67 4.65 10.76
C ALA A 132 3.84 4.66 11.77
N LEU A 133 4.47 3.50 12.00
CA LEU A 133 5.63 3.36 12.87
C LEU A 133 6.84 4.15 12.36
N THR A 134 7.08 4.16 11.04
CA THR A 134 8.21 4.87 10.45
C THR A 134 8.03 6.38 10.56
N ILE A 135 6.84 6.91 10.28
CA ILE A 135 6.51 8.33 10.51
C ILE A 135 6.75 8.70 11.98
N LYS A 136 6.26 7.89 12.92
CA LYS A 136 6.46 8.13 14.36
C LYS A 136 7.95 8.09 14.74
N SER A 137 8.71 7.12 14.22
CA SER A 137 10.13 6.96 14.51
C SER A 137 10.99 8.13 13.98
N VAL A 138 10.65 8.66 12.80
CA VAL A 138 11.33 9.83 12.21
C VAL A 138 11.10 11.06 13.09
N ARG A 139 9.88 11.25 13.58
CA ARG A 139 9.53 12.40 14.44
C ARG A 139 10.18 12.36 15.82
N VAL A 140 10.21 11.19 16.48
CA VAL A 140 10.84 11.04 17.80
C VAL A 140 12.34 11.36 17.76
N ARG A 141 13.02 11.05 16.65
CA ARG A 141 14.45 11.35 16.48
C ARG A 141 14.77 12.81 16.22
N VAL A 142 13.80 13.64 15.83
CA VAL A 142 14.03 15.10 15.70
C VAL A 142 14.40 15.71 17.06
N GLY A 143 13.93 15.13 18.16
CA GLY A 143 14.24 15.59 19.52
C GLY A 143 15.41 14.89 20.20
N LYS A 144 16.13 13.98 19.52
CA LYS A 144 17.30 13.29 20.10
C LYS A 144 18.50 13.40 19.16
N GLU A 145 19.60 13.95 19.65
CA GLU A 145 20.91 14.03 18.96
C GLU A 145 21.59 12.68 18.65
N THR A 146 20.82 11.60 18.50
CA THR A 146 21.39 10.30 18.13
C THR A 146 21.78 10.28 16.65
N ARG A 147 23.02 10.71 16.37
CA ARG A 147 23.72 10.53 15.09
C ARG A 147 23.78 9.03 14.79
N MET A 148 23.01 8.55 13.82
CA MET A 148 23.45 7.37 13.06
C MET A 148 24.37 7.89 11.95
N PRO A 149 25.66 7.54 11.96
CA PRO A 149 26.66 8.09 11.04
C PRO A 149 26.59 7.36 9.70
N LEU A 150 25.46 7.43 9.00
CA LEU A 150 25.48 7.18 7.56
C LEU A 150 25.70 8.52 6.88
N ALA A 151 26.86 8.67 6.23
CA ALA A 151 27.12 9.78 5.33
C ALA A 151 25.91 9.95 4.40
N ARG A 152 25.48 11.20 4.22
CA ARG A 152 24.23 11.56 3.52
C ARG A 152 24.08 10.83 2.16
N VAL A 153 25.20 10.61 1.47
CA VAL A 153 25.32 9.87 0.19
C VAL A 153 25.00 8.37 0.33
N HIS A 154 25.54 7.69 1.34
CA HIS A 154 25.34 6.25 1.56
C HIS A 154 23.91 5.92 2.02
N ARG A 155 23.21 6.87 2.66
CA ARG A 155 21.84 6.65 3.14
C ARG A 155 20.81 6.49 2.02
N HIS A 156 20.99 7.21 0.91
CA HIS A 156 20.13 7.09 -0.27
C HIS A 156 20.38 5.77 -1.00
N ALA A 157 21.65 5.42 -1.22
CA ALA A 157 22.06 4.15 -1.82
C ALA A 157 21.60 2.94 -0.98
N PHE A 158 21.72 3.01 0.35
CA PHE A 158 21.29 1.94 1.25
C PHE A 158 19.77 1.72 1.23
N GLY A 159 18.97 2.79 1.18
CA GLY A 159 17.52 2.61 1.10
C GLY A 159 17.07 2.03 -0.24
N THR A 160 17.75 2.36 -1.35
CA THR A 160 17.48 1.74 -2.67
C THR A 160 17.88 0.26 -2.72
N THR A 161 19.03 -0.11 -2.13
CA THR A 161 19.49 -1.50 -2.11
C THR A 161 18.61 -2.42 -1.26
N VAL A 162 17.84 -1.87 -0.32
CA VAL A 162 16.84 -2.63 0.46
C VAL A 162 15.48 -2.63 -0.22
N ALA A 163 15.02 -1.47 -0.70
CA ALA A 163 13.66 -1.30 -1.24
C ALA A 163 13.43 -2.12 -2.51
N ILE A 164 14.37 -2.11 -3.46
CA ILE A 164 14.18 -2.76 -4.77
C ILE A 164 14.10 -4.29 -4.61
N PRO A 165 15.05 -4.97 -3.94
CA PRO A 165 14.93 -6.40 -3.72
C PRO A 165 13.70 -6.80 -2.91
N ALA A 166 13.30 -5.99 -1.93
CA ALA A 166 12.08 -6.25 -1.15
C ALA A 166 10.81 -6.17 -2.02
N ALA A 167 10.71 -5.21 -2.93
CA ALA A 167 9.61 -5.15 -3.89
C ALA A 167 9.62 -6.33 -4.86
N ILE A 168 10.79 -6.72 -5.39
CA ILE A 168 10.91 -7.92 -6.26
C ILE A 168 10.46 -9.17 -5.50
N ALA A 169 10.90 -9.34 -4.25
CA ALA A 169 10.50 -10.44 -3.39
C ALA A 169 8.99 -10.45 -3.15
N ALA A 170 8.38 -9.30 -2.83
CA ALA A 170 6.93 -9.20 -2.67
C ALA A 170 6.17 -9.62 -3.94
N GLY A 171 6.62 -9.15 -5.11
CA GLY A 171 6.09 -9.53 -6.41
C GLY A 171 6.15 -11.04 -6.66
N PHE A 172 7.35 -11.61 -6.52
CA PHE A 172 7.58 -13.03 -6.73
C PHE A 172 6.77 -13.91 -5.76
N LEU A 173 6.77 -13.58 -4.47
CA LEU A 173 6.05 -14.34 -3.43
C LEU A 173 4.54 -14.33 -3.67
N MET A 174 3.96 -13.21 -4.14
CA MET A 174 2.54 -13.15 -4.49
C MET A 174 2.20 -13.97 -5.73
N ILE A 175 3.07 -13.99 -6.74
CA ILE A 175 2.88 -14.85 -7.93
C ILE A 175 2.94 -16.33 -7.54
N VAL A 176 3.83 -16.70 -6.61
CA VAL A 176 3.93 -18.08 -6.12
C VAL A 176 2.74 -18.45 -5.22
N ALA A 177 2.23 -17.51 -4.44
CA ALA A 177 1.01 -17.66 -3.65
C ALA A 177 -0.27 -17.66 -4.50
N ALA A 178 -0.18 -17.37 -5.80
CA ALA A 178 -1.35 -17.29 -6.65
C ALA A 178 -1.86 -18.68 -7.06
N PRO A 179 -3.18 -18.87 -7.05
CA PRO A 179 -3.82 -20.04 -7.63
C PRO A 179 -3.44 -20.19 -9.12
N SER A 180 -3.13 -21.42 -9.54
CA SER A 180 -2.82 -21.72 -10.95
C SER A 180 -4.02 -22.19 -11.76
N ASP A 181 -5.09 -22.60 -11.08
CA ASP A 181 -6.25 -23.22 -11.71
C ASP A 181 -7.48 -22.31 -11.61
N SER A 182 -8.12 -22.07 -12.75
CA SER A 182 -9.32 -21.24 -12.89
C SER A 182 -10.52 -22.03 -13.45
N THR A 183 -10.40 -23.35 -13.62
CA THR A 183 -11.45 -24.23 -14.19
C THR A 183 -12.83 -24.02 -13.56
N ASN A 184 -12.86 -23.95 -12.23
CA ASN A 184 -14.08 -23.83 -11.43
C ASN A 184 -14.69 -22.42 -11.43
N VAL A 185 -13.97 -21.41 -11.93
CA VAL A 185 -14.43 -20.01 -11.90
C VAL A 185 -15.61 -19.78 -12.83
N ALA A 186 -15.64 -20.46 -13.97
CA ALA A 186 -16.74 -20.36 -14.92
C ALA A 186 -18.09 -20.80 -14.33
N ALA A 187 -18.09 -21.68 -13.33
CA ALA A 187 -19.30 -22.21 -12.70
C ALA A 187 -19.62 -21.56 -11.34
N MET A 188 -18.61 -21.20 -10.55
CA MET A 188 -18.77 -20.76 -9.16
C MET A 188 -18.29 -19.32 -8.88
N GLY A 189 -17.91 -18.56 -9.90
CA GLY A 189 -17.30 -17.24 -9.70
C GLY A 189 -15.90 -17.34 -9.10
N LEU A 190 -15.39 -16.24 -8.52
CA LEU A 190 -14.04 -16.17 -7.96
C LEU A 190 -13.88 -17.12 -6.75
N GLU A 191 -14.98 -17.47 -6.08
CA GLU A 191 -14.99 -18.52 -5.05
C GLU A 191 -14.52 -19.88 -5.57
N GLY A 192 -14.78 -20.19 -6.84
CA GLY A 192 -14.34 -21.44 -7.49
C GLY A 192 -12.82 -21.63 -7.47
N VAL A 193 -12.04 -20.54 -7.35
CA VAL A 193 -10.59 -20.61 -7.21
C VAL A 193 -10.17 -21.30 -5.90
N LEU A 194 -10.92 -21.10 -4.82
CA LEU A 194 -10.62 -21.68 -3.51
C LEU A 194 -11.12 -23.13 -3.36
N ALA A 195 -12.04 -23.58 -4.21
CA ALA A 195 -12.61 -24.93 -4.12
C ALA A 195 -11.55 -26.05 -4.23
N THR A 196 -10.48 -25.81 -4.99
CA THR A 196 -9.38 -26.78 -5.21
C THR A 196 -8.04 -26.25 -4.69
N TYR A 197 -7.99 -25.02 -4.18
CA TYR A 197 -6.75 -24.36 -3.80
C TYR A 197 -6.64 -24.15 -2.29
N THR A 198 -5.72 -24.89 -1.67
CA THR A 198 -5.31 -24.62 -0.29
C THR A 198 -4.30 -23.49 -0.28
N THR A 199 -4.69 -22.33 0.25
CA THR A 199 -3.85 -21.13 0.31
C THR A 199 -2.68 -21.33 1.27
N PRO A 200 -1.42 -21.31 0.82
CA PRO A 200 -0.25 -21.34 1.69
C PRO A 200 -0.04 -19.95 2.32
N PRO A 201 -0.40 -19.73 3.60
CA PRO A 201 -0.45 -18.38 4.18
C PRO A 201 0.94 -17.73 4.29
N TRP A 202 1.99 -18.55 4.36
CA TRP A 202 3.35 -18.11 4.62
C TRP A 202 3.94 -17.29 3.47
N PHE A 203 3.58 -17.54 2.20
CA PHE A 203 4.08 -16.76 1.07
C PHE A 203 3.52 -15.34 1.09
N ALA A 204 2.22 -15.20 1.31
CA ALA A 204 1.57 -13.90 1.40
C ALA A 204 2.00 -13.13 2.65
N LEU A 205 2.25 -13.82 3.79
CA LEU A 205 2.86 -13.20 4.97
C LEU A 205 4.30 -12.71 4.70
N ALA A 206 5.11 -13.50 3.98
CA ALA A 206 6.44 -13.07 3.58
C ALA A 206 6.39 -11.87 2.62
N ALA A 207 5.42 -11.84 1.70
CA ALA A 207 5.17 -10.69 0.83
C ALA A 207 4.75 -9.44 1.64
N ALA A 208 3.90 -9.60 2.65
CA ALA A 208 3.51 -8.53 3.57
C ALA A 208 4.72 -7.93 4.30
N LEU A 209 5.61 -8.78 4.81
CA LEU A 209 6.85 -8.35 5.46
C LEU A 209 7.77 -7.62 4.48
N ALA A 210 7.88 -8.10 3.23
CA ALA A 210 8.67 -7.45 2.19
C ALA A 210 8.11 -6.06 1.83
N LEU A 211 6.79 -5.90 1.69
CA LEU A 211 6.14 -4.59 1.49
C LEU A 211 6.35 -3.64 2.68
N ALA A 212 6.29 -4.17 3.90
CA ALA A 212 6.61 -3.39 5.09
C ALA A 212 8.09 -2.97 5.13
N LEU A 213 9.02 -3.80 4.67
CA LEU A 213 10.42 -3.41 4.51
C LEU A 213 10.58 -2.28 3.49
N VAL A 214 9.85 -2.29 2.37
CA VAL A 214 9.80 -1.16 1.43
C VAL A 214 9.32 0.11 2.13
N ALA A 215 8.21 0.04 2.88
CA ALA A 215 7.71 1.18 3.66
C ALA A 215 8.74 1.69 4.70
N VAL A 216 9.43 0.79 5.40
CA VAL A 216 10.49 1.15 6.37
C VAL A 216 11.70 1.77 5.68
N SER A 217 12.06 1.28 4.50
CA SER A 217 13.19 1.78 3.72
C SER A 217 13.06 3.26 3.34
N ALA A 218 11.82 3.77 3.24
CA ALA A 218 11.52 5.19 2.98
C ALA A 218 12.11 6.12 4.05
N ARG A 219 12.40 5.59 5.25
CA ARG A 219 13.14 6.29 6.30
C ARG A 219 14.56 6.68 5.86
N TRP A 220 15.21 5.87 5.01
CA TRP A 220 16.56 6.13 4.51
C TRP A 220 16.51 6.73 3.11
N SER A 221 15.78 6.10 2.19
CA SER A 221 15.67 6.55 0.79
C SER A 221 14.23 6.54 0.31
N ILE A 222 13.72 7.72 -0.02
CA ILE A 222 12.36 7.88 -0.53
C ILE A 222 12.32 7.57 -2.02
N THR A 223 13.36 7.98 -2.75
CA THR A 223 13.52 7.60 -4.15
C THR A 223 13.53 6.08 -4.30
N GLY A 224 14.24 5.35 -3.42
CA GLY A 224 14.22 3.89 -3.41
C GLY A 224 12.83 3.29 -3.17
N ALA A 225 12.12 3.75 -2.13
CA ALA A 225 10.77 3.25 -1.84
C ALA A 225 9.76 3.57 -2.95
N GLN A 226 9.84 4.76 -3.56
CA GLN A 226 8.96 5.18 -4.65
C GLN A 226 9.28 4.43 -5.96
N VAL A 227 10.55 4.25 -6.31
CA VAL A 227 10.95 3.44 -7.47
C VAL A 227 10.52 1.98 -7.28
N ALA A 228 10.75 1.43 -6.09
CA ALA A 228 10.31 0.07 -5.76
C ALA A 228 8.78 -0.10 -5.85
N ALA A 229 8.00 0.86 -5.32
CA ALA A 229 6.55 0.80 -5.43
C ALA A 229 6.07 0.98 -6.88
N TRP A 230 6.46 2.07 -7.56
CA TRP A 230 5.87 2.43 -8.85
C TRP A 230 6.46 1.67 -10.02
N ILE A 231 7.78 1.48 -10.08
CA ILE A 231 8.45 0.88 -11.23
C ILE A 231 8.50 -0.65 -11.12
N VAL A 232 8.69 -1.19 -9.92
CA VAL A 232 8.82 -2.65 -9.74
C VAL A 232 7.46 -3.32 -9.53
N LEU A 233 6.54 -2.71 -8.77
CA LEU A 233 5.23 -3.32 -8.48
C LEU A 233 4.13 -2.79 -9.40
N VAL A 234 3.88 -1.47 -9.38
CA VAL A 234 2.69 -0.89 -10.04
C VAL A 234 2.81 -0.94 -11.56
N LEU A 235 3.89 -0.46 -12.16
CA LEU A 235 4.00 -0.34 -13.62
C LEU A 235 3.85 -1.71 -14.32
N PRO A 236 4.50 -2.80 -13.85
CA PRO A 236 4.28 -4.12 -14.43
C PRO A 236 2.85 -4.63 -14.25
N ALA A 237 2.28 -4.51 -13.04
CA ALA A 237 1.02 -5.14 -12.68
C ALA A 237 -0.23 -4.35 -13.11
N TYR A 238 -0.15 -3.01 -13.14
CA TYR A 238 -1.26 -2.11 -13.42
C TYR A 238 -1.26 -1.58 -14.87
N VAL A 239 -0.09 -1.51 -15.52
CA VAL A 239 0.02 -0.95 -16.88
C VAL A 239 0.47 -2.01 -17.88
N VAL A 240 1.67 -2.58 -17.70
CA VAL A 240 2.28 -3.45 -18.73
C VAL A 240 1.45 -4.71 -18.96
N LEU A 241 1.11 -5.44 -17.89
CA LEU A 241 0.34 -6.68 -18.03
C LEU A 241 -1.08 -6.44 -18.57
N PRO A 242 -1.87 -5.45 -18.08
CA PRO A 242 -3.19 -5.16 -18.66
C PRO A 242 -3.15 -4.70 -20.11
N VAL A 243 -2.20 -3.82 -20.47
CA VAL A 243 -2.02 -3.36 -21.86
C VAL A 243 -1.59 -4.51 -22.75
N TRP A 244 -0.65 -5.34 -22.29
CA TRP A 244 -0.20 -6.51 -23.05
C TRP A 244 -1.33 -7.52 -23.28
N ALA A 245 -2.12 -7.83 -22.24
CA ALA A 245 -3.29 -8.69 -22.36
C ALA A 245 -4.31 -8.13 -23.37
N SER A 246 -4.52 -6.81 -23.37
CA SER A 246 -5.42 -6.14 -24.31
C SER A 246 -4.91 -6.19 -25.74
N LEU A 247 -3.60 -6.01 -25.96
CA LEU A 247 -2.98 -6.03 -27.30
C LEU A 247 -2.91 -7.43 -27.91
N THR A 248 -2.67 -8.45 -27.08
CA THR A 248 -2.48 -9.83 -27.53
C THR A 248 -3.77 -10.66 -27.52
N GLY A 249 -4.84 -10.13 -26.92
CA GLY A 249 -6.04 -10.91 -26.62
C GLY A 249 -5.76 -12.06 -25.65
N ASN A 250 -4.65 -12.01 -24.92
CA ASN A 250 -4.27 -13.06 -23.99
C ASN A 250 -5.17 -13.00 -22.76
N VAL A 251 -5.88 -14.09 -22.54
CA VAL A 251 -6.97 -14.22 -21.59
C VAL A 251 -6.67 -15.41 -20.67
N ILE A 252 -7.15 -15.36 -19.43
CA ILE A 252 -7.09 -16.53 -18.56
C ILE A 252 -7.97 -17.63 -19.17
N VAL A 253 -7.32 -18.66 -19.71
CA VAL A 253 -7.99 -19.86 -20.21
C VAL A 253 -8.26 -20.79 -19.02
N PRO A 254 -9.46 -21.39 -18.91
CA PRO A 254 -9.74 -22.39 -17.89
C PRO A 254 -8.71 -23.52 -17.92
N GLY A 255 -8.01 -23.73 -16.80
CA GLY A 255 -6.96 -24.73 -16.66
C GLY A 255 -5.79 -24.28 -15.80
N THR A 256 -4.87 -25.21 -15.55
CA THR A 256 -3.62 -24.94 -14.82
C THR A 256 -2.61 -24.23 -15.71
N SER A 257 -2.26 -22.98 -15.41
CA SER A 257 -1.18 -22.30 -16.14
C SER A 257 -0.39 -21.31 -15.28
N ILE A 258 0.88 -21.09 -15.65
CA ILE A 258 1.73 -20.07 -15.02
C ILE A 258 1.21 -18.66 -15.35
N ILE A 259 0.66 -18.48 -16.56
CA ILE A 259 0.08 -17.21 -17.00
C ILE A 259 -1.13 -16.85 -16.13
N THR A 260 -1.94 -17.83 -15.74
CA THR A 260 -3.07 -17.67 -14.80
C THR A 260 -2.58 -17.15 -13.45
N ARG A 261 -1.46 -17.67 -12.92
CA ARG A 261 -0.88 -17.17 -11.66
C ARG A 261 -0.48 -15.70 -11.74
N ILE A 262 0.21 -15.33 -12.82
CA ILE A 262 0.67 -13.95 -13.04
C ILE A 262 -0.54 -13.01 -13.20
N ALA A 263 -1.55 -13.43 -13.95
CA ALA A 263 -2.75 -12.66 -14.17
C ALA A 263 -3.53 -12.47 -12.85
N LEU A 264 -3.78 -13.53 -12.08
CA LEU A 264 -4.47 -13.43 -10.78
C LEU A 264 -3.69 -12.64 -9.72
N ALA A 265 -2.36 -12.69 -9.76
CA ALA A 265 -1.48 -11.92 -8.87
C ALA A 265 -1.37 -10.44 -9.25
N SER A 266 -1.67 -10.05 -10.49
CA SER A 266 -1.44 -8.68 -10.93
C SER A 266 -2.38 -7.64 -10.27
N PRO A 267 -3.70 -7.83 -10.10
CA PRO A 267 -4.51 -6.86 -9.36
C PRO A 267 -4.07 -6.63 -7.89
N PRO A 268 -3.81 -7.67 -7.06
CA PRO A 268 -3.39 -7.44 -5.68
C PRO A 268 -2.00 -6.81 -5.60
N LEU A 269 -1.10 -7.14 -6.53
CA LEU A 269 0.20 -6.47 -6.62
C LEU A 269 0.07 -5.01 -7.02
N ALA A 270 -0.81 -4.67 -7.96
CA ALA A 270 -1.10 -3.29 -8.33
C ALA A 270 -1.68 -2.51 -7.14
N ALA A 271 -2.70 -3.06 -6.47
CA ALA A 271 -3.35 -2.43 -5.33
C ALA A 271 -2.38 -2.20 -4.15
N LEU A 272 -1.62 -3.23 -3.75
CA LEU A 272 -0.65 -3.14 -2.66
C LEU A 272 0.55 -2.26 -3.03
N GLY A 273 1.01 -2.31 -4.28
CA GLY A 273 2.06 -1.44 -4.80
C GLY A 273 1.66 0.04 -4.76
N MET A 274 0.45 0.36 -5.23
CA MET A 274 -0.11 1.71 -5.15
C MET A 274 -0.26 2.17 -3.71
N ALA A 275 -0.79 1.29 -2.84
CA ALA A 275 -0.92 1.60 -1.42
C ALA A 275 0.44 1.93 -0.78
N THR A 276 1.47 1.15 -1.11
CA THR A 276 2.84 1.34 -0.62
C THR A 276 3.45 2.66 -1.13
N GLY A 277 3.30 2.95 -2.42
CA GLY A 277 3.75 4.21 -3.03
C GLY A 277 3.09 5.43 -2.39
N CYS A 278 1.76 5.40 -2.26
CA CYS A 278 0.98 6.51 -1.71
C CYS A 278 1.20 6.69 -0.19
N ALA A 279 1.16 5.62 0.59
CA ALA A 279 1.34 5.69 2.05
C ALA A 279 2.76 6.16 2.44
N SER A 280 3.78 5.76 1.67
CA SER A 280 5.17 6.18 1.94
C SER A 280 5.44 7.67 1.68
N LEU A 281 4.56 8.39 0.96
CA LEU A 281 4.61 9.86 0.86
C LEU A 281 4.47 10.52 2.24
N GLY A 282 3.70 9.93 3.16
CA GLY A 282 3.59 10.47 4.53
C GLY A 282 4.92 10.46 5.27
N VAL A 283 5.79 9.47 4.98
CA VAL A 283 7.17 9.41 5.52
C VAL A 283 8.03 10.53 4.92
N PHE A 284 7.84 10.86 3.63
CA PHE A 284 8.53 11.96 2.97
C PHE A 284 8.24 13.30 3.62
N TRP A 285 6.97 13.64 3.80
CA TRP A 285 6.59 14.92 4.39
C TRP A 285 7.01 15.04 5.85
N ALA A 286 6.91 13.95 6.61
CA ALA A 286 7.43 13.93 7.98
C ALA A 286 8.95 14.18 8.03
N ARG A 287 9.72 13.66 7.07
CA ARG A 287 11.17 13.89 6.95
C ARG A 287 11.49 15.32 6.51
N LEU A 288 10.77 15.86 5.54
CA LEU A 288 10.97 17.23 5.05
C LEU A 288 10.74 18.24 6.17
N ARG A 289 9.66 18.07 6.93
CA ARG A 289 9.36 18.95 8.08
C ARG A 289 10.38 18.80 9.20
N ALA A 290 10.80 17.58 9.50
CA ALA A 290 11.87 17.31 10.46
C ALA A 290 13.19 18.03 10.11
N ALA A 291 13.55 18.07 8.82
CA ALA A 291 14.70 18.82 8.34
C ALA A 291 14.51 20.34 8.53
N LYS A 292 13.37 20.89 8.09
CA LYS A 292 13.05 22.32 8.26
C LYS A 292 13.13 22.80 9.72
N ILE A 293 12.56 22.03 10.66
CA ILE A 293 12.62 22.36 12.10
C ILE A 293 14.07 22.37 12.59
N ARG A 294 14.89 21.41 12.14
CA ARG A 294 16.30 21.34 12.51
C ARG A 294 17.09 22.52 11.97
N ASP A 295 16.88 22.90 10.71
CA ASP A 295 17.57 24.02 10.09
C ASP A 295 17.19 25.34 10.79
N SER A 296 15.91 25.54 11.12
CA SER A 296 15.47 26.71 11.90
C SER A 296 16.06 26.78 13.31
N ALA A 297 16.27 25.64 13.97
CA ALA A 297 16.90 25.58 15.29
C ALA A 297 18.41 25.87 15.21
N ALA A 298 19.07 25.46 14.12
CA ALA A 298 20.47 25.79 13.89
C ALA A 298 20.66 27.29 13.62
N GLU A 299 19.78 27.91 12.84
CA GLU A 299 19.79 29.36 12.59
C GLU A 299 19.52 30.17 13.87
N SER A 300 18.60 29.74 14.73
CA SER A 300 18.37 30.43 16.02
C SER A 300 19.60 30.36 16.93
N THR A 301 20.29 29.21 16.99
CA THR A 301 21.52 29.09 17.79
C THR A 301 22.70 29.87 17.20
N ALA A 302 22.74 30.07 15.89
CA ALA A 302 23.80 30.84 15.23
C ALA A 302 23.62 32.36 15.44
N ASN A 303 22.37 32.82 15.57
CA ASN A 303 22.05 34.23 15.88
C ASN A 303 22.22 34.58 17.37
N GLU A 304 22.41 33.60 18.25
CA GLU A 304 22.82 33.76 19.65
C GLU A 304 24.36 33.68 19.81
N GLY A 305 25.11 34.27 18.87
CA GLY A 305 26.57 34.41 18.96
C GLY A 305 26.98 35.12 20.27
N PRO A 306 28.23 34.90 20.75
CA PRO A 306 28.62 35.23 22.12
C PRO A 306 28.36 36.71 22.39
N ALA A 307 27.46 36.99 23.33
CA ALA A 307 27.37 38.31 23.93
C ALA A 307 28.78 38.63 24.46
N GLY A 308 29.37 39.69 23.90
CA GLY A 308 30.77 40.04 24.13
C GLY A 308 31.10 40.12 25.62
N ASN A 309 32.24 39.53 25.97
CA ASN A 309 33.06 39.94 27.11
C ASN A 309 34.28 40.67 26.57
#